data_AF-A0A419QY39-F1
#
_entry.id   AF-A0A419QY39-F1
#
_cell.length_a   1.000
_cell.length_b   1.000
_cell.length_c   1.000
_cell.angle_alpha   90.00
_cell.angle_beta   90.00
_cell.angle_gamma   90.00
#
_symmetry.space_group_name_H-M   'P 1'
#
loop_
_entity.id
_entity.type
_entity.pdbx_description
1 polymer ?
#
loop_
_entity_poly.entity_id
_entity_poly.type
_entity_poly.pdbx_seq_one_letter_code
_entity_poly.pdbx_strand_id
1 'polypeptide(L)'
;MKKFAYVAIPLVLTLAACGKSDDASTEAEADTVEMPADDAMATVTETPEADDAANAAAPAIDAASEAAAQKVQQTAQQAGESAAEVAARAQAAAAAAAAATGEQDAKE
;
A
#
# COMPACT_ATOMS: atom_id res chain seq x y z
N MET A 1 47.08 23.06 29.18
CA MET A 1 48.33 23.72 28.75
C MET A 1 49.36 22.69 28.26
N LYS A 2 49.48 22.55 26.93
CA LYS A 2 50.65 22.14 26.11
C LYS A 2 50.06 21.86 24.71
N LYS A 3 49.95 22.88 23.86
CA LYS A 3 50.96 23.32 22.88
C LYS A 3 51.32 22.21 21.86
N PHE A 4 50.40 21.91 20.94
CA PHE A 4 50.79 21.48 19.60
C PHE A 4 50.59 22.67 18.67
N ALA A 5 51.68 23.44 18.66
CA ALA A 5 51.96 24.49 17.72
C ALA A 5 52.07 23.90 16.30
N TYR A 6 51.53 24.64 15.34
CA TYR A 6 52.01 24.75 13.97
C TYR A 6 52.05 23.48 13.12
N VAL A 7 51.03 23.31 12.28
CA VAL A 7 51.19 23.48 10.82
C VAL A 7 49.89 24.11 10.30
N ALA A 8 49.95 25.42 10.05
CA ALA A 8 49.01 26.10 9.18
C ALA A 8 49.51 25.90 7.75
N ILE A 9 48.79 25.12 6.94
CA ILE A 9 48.91 25.09 5.48
C ILE A 9 47.47 25.17 4.93
N PRO A 10 47.21 26.07 3.96
CA PRO A 10 45.99 26.87 3.89
C PRO A 10 44.78 26.17 3.29
N LEU A 11 43.60 26.62 3.72
CA LEU A 11 42.29 26.08 3.43
C LEU A 11 41.57 26.70 2.20
N VAL A 12 42.17 27.52 1.31
CA VAL A 12 41.30 28.34 0.40
C VAL A 12 41.82 28.78 -0.99
N LEU A 13 42.64 28.05 -1.76
CA LEU A 13 42.84 28.50 -3.18
C LEU A 13 43.07 27.45 -4.27
N THR A 14 42.63 26.22 -4.08
CA THR A 14 42.45 25.28 -5.21
C THR A 14 40.99 24.92 -5.47
N LEU A 15 40.05 25.51 -4.72
CA LEU A 15 38.63 25.47 -5.10
C LEU A 15 38.33 26.36 -6.33
N ALA A 16 39.30 27.15 -6.82
CA ALA A 16 39.23 27.79 -8.15
C ALA A 16 39.70 26.87 -9.30
N ALA A 17 40.26 25.69 -8.98
CA ALA A 17 40.36 24.59 -9.93
C ALA A 17 39.04 23.78 -9.99
N CYS A 18 38.09 24.08 -9.10
CA CYS A 18 36.72 23.56 -9.07
C CYS A 18 35.80 24.27 -10.09
N GLY A 19 36.29 24.53 -11.32
CA GLY A 19 35.51 25.34 -12.27
C GLY A 19 36.04 25.52 -13.70
N LYS A 20 37.10 24.81 -14.12
CA LYS A 20 37.32 24.60 -15.54
C LYS A 20 36.61 23.30 -15.89
N SER A 21 35.35 23.42 -16.31
CA SER A 21 34.58 22.35 -16.92
C SER A 21 35.28 21.93 -18.22
N ASP A 22 36.38 21.20 -18.07
CA ASP A 22 36.70 20.17 -19.05
C ASP A 22 35.58 19.14 -18.94
N ASP A 23 35.15 18.64 -20.07
CA ASP A 23 33.95 17.82 -20.22
C ASP A 23 34.10 16.53 -19.42
N ALA A 24 33.69 16.55 -18.15
CA ALA A 24 33.75 15.39 -17.25
C ALA A 24 32.78 14.26 -17.67
N SER A 25 32.16 14.36 -18.85
CA SER A 25 31.30 13.35 -19.43
C SER A 25 32.00 12.51 -20.49
N THR A 26 33.15 12.95 -21.03
CA THR A 26 33.87 12.25 -22.11
C THR A 26 35.11 11.47 -21.66
N GLU A 27 35.66 11.77 -20.48
CA GLU A 27 36.76 10.97 -19.88
C GLU A 27 36.27 9.99 -18.81
N ALA A 28 35.00 10.11 -18.42
CA ALA A 28 34.27 9.13 -17.63
C ALA A 28 33.19 8.49 -18.49
N GLU A 29 33.60 7.82 -19.57
CA GLU A 29 32.94 6.55 -19.92
C GLU A 29 33.05 5.75 -18.62
N ALA A 30 32.00 5.74 -17.80
CA ALA A 30 31.93 4.77 -16.72
C ALA A 30 32.00 3.44 -17.46
N ASP A 31 33.18 2.82 -17.48
CA ASP A 31 33.33 1.39 -17.69
C ASP A 31 32.35 0.81 -16.70
N THR A 32 31.12 0.57 -17.16
CA THR A 32 30.16 -0.19 -16.39
C THR A 32 30.90 -1.49 -16.25
N VAL A 33 31.31 -1.75 -15.01
CA VAL A 33 32.09 -2.93 -14.75
C VAL A 33 31.12 -4.04 -15.12
N GLU A 34 31.40 -4.71 -16.24
CA GLU A 34 30.79 -5.96 -16.65
C GLU A 34 31.27 -7.06 -15.69
N MET A 35 31.24 -6.75 -14.40
CA MET A 35 31.46 -7.65 -13.30
C MET A 35 30.15 -8.39 -13.13
N PRO A 36 30.11 -9.69 -13.46
CA PRO A 36 28.94 -10.52 -13.25
C PRO A 36 28.44 -10.32 -11.81
N ALA A 37 27.11 -10.34 -11.63
CA ALA A 37 26.51 -10.17 -10.30
C ALA A 37 27.11 -11.15 -9.28
N ASP A 38 27.47 -12.36 -9.73
CA ASP A 38 28.15 -13.38 -8.92
C ASP A 38 29.53 -12.94 -8.42
N ASP A 39 30.34 -12.28 -9.26
CA ASP A 39 31.68 -11.78 -8.86
C ASP A 39 31.56 -10.60 -7.88
N ALA A 40 30.52 -9.76 -8.04
CA ALA A 40 30.22 -8.70 -7.08
C ALA A 40 29.80 -9.25 -5.71
N MET A 41 29.12 -10.40 -5.69
CA MET A 41 28.63 -11.06 -4.48
C MET A 41 29.64 -12.07 -3.90
N ALA A 42 30.75 -12.37 -4.58
CA ALA A 42 31.71 -13.40 -4.17
C ALA A 42 32.36 -13.17 -2.79
N THR A 43 32.36 -11.92 -2.30
CA THR A 43 32.88 -11.55 -0.98
C THR A 43 31.82 -11.53 0.13
N VAL A 44 30.54 -11.66 -0.23
CA VAL A 44 29.43 -11.76 0.71
C VAL A 44 29.35 -13.20 1.21
N THR A 45 29.86 -13.43 2.42
CA THR A 45 29.86 -14.76 3.08
C THR A 45 28.82 -14.88 4.17
N GLU A 46 28.16 -13.78 4.51
CA GLU A 46 27.11 -13.71 5.52
C GLU A 46 25.89 -14.49 5.05
N THR A 47 25.38 -15.36 5.92
CA THR A 47 24.10 -16.01 5.71
C THR A 47 22.97 -15.04 6.10
N PRO A 48 21.86 -14.99 5.35
CA PRO A 48 20.71 -14.19 5.75
C PRO A 48 20.27 -14.58 7.16
N GLU A 49 20.21 -13.61 8.08
CA GLU A 49 19.66 -13.84 9.42
C GLU A 49 18.14 -13.75 9.37
N ALA A 50 17.48 -14.61 10.15
CA ALA A 50 16.04 -14.54 10.31
C ALA A 50 15.68 -13.32 11.17
N ASP A 51 14.79 -12.47 10.65
CA ASP A 51 14.14 -11.42 11.43
C ASP A 51 12.84 -11.96 12.03
N ASP A 52 12.84 -12.21 13.35
CA ASP A 52 11.67 -12.66 14.09
C ASP A 52 10.49 -11.69 13.99
N ALA A 53 10.74 -10.42 13.68
CA ALA A 53 9.72 -9.38 13.52
C ALA A 53 9.21 -9.21 12.08
N ALA A 54 9.75 -9.95 11.10
CA ALA A 54 9.36 -9.81 9.69
C ALA A 54 7.84 -9.96 9.47
N ASN A 55 7.17 -10.77 10.29
CA ASN A 55 5.73 -11.03 10.21
C ASN A 55 4.94 -10.44 11.40
N ALA A 56 5.49 -9.47 12.14
CA ALA A 56 4.82 -8.90 13.31
C ALA A 56 3.42 -8.31 13.01
N ALA A 57 3.16 -7.89 11.76
CA ALA A 57 1.87 -7.37 11.34
C ALA A 57 0.84 -8.44 10.92
N ALA A 58 1.26 -9.69 10.67
CA ALA A 58 0.38 -10.76 10.20
C ALA A 58 -0.88 -10.98 11.08
N PRO A 59 -0.77 -11.10 12.42
CA PRO A 59 -1.96 -11.31 13.26
C PRO A 59 -2.95 -10.13 13.24
N ALA A 60 -2.47 -8.90 13.02
CA ALA A 60 -3.34 -7.72 12.89
C ALA A 60 -4.08 -7.70 11.54
N ILE A 61 -3.42 -8.15 10.47
CA ILE A 61 -4.02 -8.30 9.14
C ILE A 61 -5.12 -9.35 9.16
N ASP A 62 -4.88 -10.51 9.79
CA ASP A 62 -5.87 -11.59 9.89
C ASP A 62 -7.11 -11.15 10.67
N ALA A 63 -6.92 -10.52 11.85
CA ALA A 63 -8.03 -10.00 12.64
C ALA A 63 -8.85 -8.94 11.89
N ALA A 64 -8.18 -8.05 11.14
CA ALA A 64 -8.87 -7.05 10.32
C ALA A 64 -9.67 -7.70 9.16
N SER A 65 -9.13 -8.74 8.54
CA SER A 65 -9.77 -9.50 7.47
C SER A 65 -11.04 -10.21 7.96
N GLU A 66 -10.96 -10.89 9.12
CA GLU A 66 -12.11 -11.54 9.74
C GLU A 66 -13.21 -10.54 10.13
N ALA A 67 -12.84 -9.40 10.71
CA ALA A 67 -13.78 -8.34 11.05
C ALA A 67 -14.47 -7.75 9.81
N ALA A 68 -13.75 -7.60 8.70
CA ALA A 68 -14.31 -7.16 7.42
C ALA A 68 -15.30 -8.19 6.86
N ALA A 69 -14.94 -9.48 6.88
CA ALA A 69 -15.82 -10.56 6.42
C ALA A 69 -17.13 -10.63 7.22
N GLN A 70 -17.05 -10.47 8.55
CA GLN A 70 -18.24 -10.43 9.42
C GLN A 70 -19.15 -9.24 9.09
N LYS A 71 -18.58 -8.04 8.86
CA LYS A 71 -19.35 -6.85 8.47
C LYS A 71 -20.06 -7.03 7.12
N VAL A 72 -19.39 -7.64 6.14
CA VAL A 72 -20.00 -7.94 4.84
C VAL A 72 -21.18 -8.89 5.01
N GLN A 73 -21.01 -9.95 5.80
CA GLN A 73 -22.05 -10.94 6.03
C GLN A 73 -23.27 -10.34 6.76
N GLN A 74 -23.04 -9.53 7.80
CA GLN A 74 -24.10 -8.82 8.51
C GLN A 74 -24.88 -7.87 7.58
N THR A 75 -24.15 -7.12 6.75
CA THR A 75 -24.77 -6.18 5.81
C THR A 75 -25.63 -6.90 4.77
N ALA A 76 -25.15 -8.03 4.25
CA ALA A 76 -25.89 -8.85 3.29
C ALA A 76 -27.18 -9.42 3.90
N GLN A 77 -27.11 -9.89 5.16
CA GLN A 77 -28.29 -10.39 5.88
C GLN A 77 -29.33 -9.28 6.08
N GLN A 78 -28.92 -8.11 6.56
CA GLN A 78 -29.81 -6.96 6.75
C GLN A 78 -30.46 -6.49 5.45
N ALA A 79 -29.70 -6.47 4.35
CA ALA A 79 -30.23 -6.14 3.03
C ALA A 79 -31.27 -7.16 2.56
N GLY A 80 -31.02 -8.45 2.79
CA GLY A 80 -31.96 -9.52 2.48
C GLY A 80 -33.27 -9.42 3.28
N GLU A 81 -33.18 -9.17 4.58
CA GLU A 81 -34.34 -8.97 5.45
C GLU A 81 -35.16 -7.74 5.01
N SER A 82 -34.49 -6.62 4.73
CA SER A 82 -35.13 -5.40 4.24
C SER A 82 -35.85 -5.62 2.91
N ALA A 83 -35.22 -6.35 1.98
CA ALA A 83 -35.83 -6.68 0.69
C ALA A 83 -37.06 -7.58 0.85
N ALA A 84 -37.00 -8.58 1.74
CA ALA A 84 -38.13 -9.46 2.04
C ALA A 84 -39.32 -8.69 2.63
N GLU A 85 -39.08 -7.76 3.56
CA GLU A 85 -40.13 -6.91 4.11
C GLU A 85 -40.80 -6.05 3.04
N VAL A 86 -40.00 -5.42 2.16
CA VAL A 86 -40.54 -4.59 1.07
C VAL A 86 -41.38 -5.43 0.11
N ALA A 87 -40.91 -6.63 -0.25
CA ALA A 87 -41.67 -7.54 -1.10
C ALA A 87 -43.01 -7.94 -0.46
N ALA A 88 -43.02 -8.27 0.83
CA ALA A 88 -44.25 -8.60 1.57
C ALA A 88 -45.24 -7.43 1.61
N ARG A 89 -44.75 -6.21 1.88
CA ARG A 89 -45.59 -4.99 1.86
C ARG A 89 -46.17 -4.72 0.48
N ALA A 90 -45.37 -4.88 -0.59
CA ALA A 90 -45.84 -4.69 -1.96
C ALA A 90 -46.93 -5.70 -2.35
N GLN A 91 -46.76 -6.97 -1.96
CA GLN A 91 -47.76 -8.02 -2.20
C GLN A 91 -49.08 -7.74 -1.46
N ALA A 92 -49.00 -7.32 -0.19
CA ALA A 92 -50.17 -6.94 0.58
C ALA A 92 -50.91 -5.74 -0.04
N ALA A 93 -50.16 -4.72 -0.49
CA ALA A 93 -50.74 -3.57 -1.17
C ALA A 93 -51.41 -3.95 -2.50
N ALA A 94 -50.79 -4.82 -3.30
CA ALA A 94 -51.37 -5.31 -4.54
C ALA A 94 -52.66 -6.12 -4.30
N ALA A 95 -52.67 -6.99 -3.29
CA ALA A 95 -53.87 -7.73 -2.91
C ALA A 95 -55.01 -6.80 -2.45
N ALA A 96 -54.70 -5.79 -1.65
CA ALA A 96 -55.67 -4.79 -1.21
C ALA A 96 -56.25 -3.98 -2.39
N ALA A 97 -55.41 -3.59 -3.35
CA ALA A 97 -55.85 -2.89 -4.56
C ALA A 97 -56.77 -3.78 -5.42
N ALA A 98 -56.44 -5.05 -5.61
CA ALA A 98 -57.27 -5.99 -6.36
C ALA A 98 -58.65 -6.22 -5.71
N ALA A 99 -58.69 -6.33 -4.37
CA ALA A 99 -59.94 -6.44 -3.62
C ALA A 99 -60.81 -5.18 -3.78
N ALA A 100 -60.21 -3.99 -3.71
CA ALA A 100 -60.92 -2.73 -3.89
C ALA A 100 -61.55 -2.61 -5.28
N THR A 101 -60.87 -3.06 -6.34
CA THR A 101 -61.42 -3.03 -7.71
C THR A 101 -62.55 -4.03 -7.93
N GLY A 102 -62.46 -5.24 -7.37
CA GLY A 102 -63.51 -6.26 -7.53
C GLY A 102 -64.82 -5.90 -6.84
N GLU A 103 -64.76 -5.10 -5.78
CA GLU A 103 -65.94 -4.63 -5.05
C GLU A 103 -66.64 -3.44 -5.73
N GLN A 104 -65.96 -2.74 -6.65
CA GLN A 104 -66.56 -1.69 -7.47
C GLN A 104 -67.33 -2.25 -8.66
N ASP A 105 -66.84 -3.31 -9.32
CA ASP A 105 -67.53 -4.01 -10.42
C ASP A 105 -68.82 -4.72 -9.97
N ALA A 106 -68.94 -5.12 -8.69
CA ALA A 106 -70.12 -5.79 -8.16
C ALA A 106 -71.29 -4.84 -7.81
N LYS A 107 -71.10 -3.53 -7.93
CA LYS A 107 -72.06 -2.50 -7.49
C LYS A 107 -72.69 -1.71 -8.66
N GLU A 108 -72.26 -1.95 -9.90
CA GLU A 108 -72.91 -1.49 -11.13
C GLU A 108 -73.84 -2.58 -11.71
#